data_AF-A0AAW6ZMB3-F1
#
_entry.id   AF-A0AAW6ZMB3-F1
#
_cell.length_a   1.000
_cell.length_b   1.000
_cell.length_c   1.000
_cell.angle_alpha   90.00
_cell.angle_beta   90.00
_cell.angle_gamma   90.00
#
_symmetry.space_group_name_H-M   'P 1'
#
loop_
_entity.id
_entity.type
_entity.pdbx_description
1 polymer ?
#
loop_
_entity_poly.entity_id
_entity_poly.type
_entity_poly.pdbx_seq_one_letter_code
_entity_poly.pdbx_strand_id
1 'polypeptide(L)'
;WKATFEDLPKFVTVNGEKTEIAYTVAEVEVPDYTASISGSATDGYVVTNTKDTPPPSRPPLVRTGIAVGGLAGVGVALLAAGIWAVSKRRRV
;
A
#
# COMPACT_ATOMS: atom_id res chain seq x y z
N TRP A 1 -9.20 -7.83 7.26
CA TRP A 1 -9.87 -8.50 8.39
C TRP A 1 -9.87 -7.57 9.59
N LYS A 2 -10.97 -7.50 10.36
CA LYS A 2 -11.11 -6.69 11.58
C LYS A 2 -11.99 -7.43 12.58
N ALA A 3 -11.71 -7.28 13.88
CA ALA A 3 -12.50 -7.83 14.97
C ALA A 3 -12.42 -6.89 16.19
N THR A 4 -13.44 -6.94 17.04
CA THR A 4 -13.53 -6.17 18.29
C THR A 4 -13.89 -7.12 19.42
N PHE A 5 -13.24 -6.98 20.57
CA PHE A 5 -13.60 -7.68 21.80
C PHE A 5 -14.21 -6.66 22.76
N GLU A 6 -15.49 -6.84 23.10
CA GLU A 6 -16.26 -5.93 23.95
C GLU A 6 -16.51 -6.56 25.32
N ASP A 7 -16.89 -5.73 26.29
CA ASP A 7 -17.29 -6.14 27.65
C ASP A 7 -16.27 -6.99 28.41
N LEU A 8 -14.97 -6.78 28.16
CA LEU A 8 -13.89 -7.43 28.87
C LEU A 8 -13.69 -6.82 30.27
N PRO A 9 -13.58 -7.63 31.34
CA PRO A 9 -13.37 -7.11 32.69
C PRO A 9 -12.03 -6.40 32.81
N LYS A 10 -12.00 -5.21 33.41
CA LYS A 10 -10.75 -4.46 33.62
C LYS A 10 -9.87 -5.05 34.74
N PHE A 11 -10.50 -5.70 35.72
CA PHE A 11 -9.81 -6.17 36.92
C PHE A 11 -10.23 -7.58 37.30
N VAL A 12 -9.33 -8.29 37.97
CA VAL A 12 -9.55 -9.60 38.58
C VAL A 12 -9.11 -9.57 40.04
N THR A 13 -9.72 -10.40 40.88
CA THR A 13 -9.28 -10.56 42.28
C THR A 13 -8.33 -11.74 42.40
N VAL A 14 -7.09 -11.49 42.82
CA VAL A 14 -6.06 -12.51 43.09
C VAL A 14 -5.66 -12.38 44.55
N ASN A 15 -5.79 -13.46 45.32
CA ASN A 15 -5.47 -13.49 46.75
C ASN A 15 -6.17 -12.39 47.59
N GLY A 16 -7.39 -12.00 47.21
CA GLY A 16 -8.16 -10.95 47.89
C GLY A 16 -7.81 -9.51 47.47
N GLU A 17 -6.81 -9.33 46.60
CA GLU A 17 -6.43 -8.02 46.06
C GLU A 17 -6.97 -7.84 44.63
N LYS A 18 -7.31 -6.60 44.27
CA LYS A 18 -7.79 -6.24 42.93
C LYS A 18 -6.60 -5.92 42.02
N THR A 19 -6.42 -6.71 40.97
CA THR A 19 -5.32 -6.59 40.00
C THR A 19 -5.87 -6.22 38.61
N GLU A 20 -5.20 -5.34 37.88
CA GLU A 20 -5.57 -4.97 36.51
C GLU A 20 -5.22 -6.09 35.52
N ILE A 21 -6.10 -6.34 34.56
CA ILE A 21 -5.91 -7.38 33.54
C ILE A 21 -5.18 -6.76 32.34
N ALA A 22 -4.01 -7.33 32.01
CA ALA A 22 -3.29 -7.01 30.79
C ALA A 22 -3.75 -7.93 29.64
N TYR A 23 -4.59 -7.41 28.75
CA TYR A 23 -5.01 -8.13 27.55
C TYR A 23 -3.91 -8.14 26.50
N THR A 24 -3.78 -9.26 25.79
CA THR A 24 -2.89 -9.43 24.65
C THR A 24 -3.60 -10.25 23.57
N VAL A 25 -3.09 -10.23 22.35
CA VAL A 25 -3.58 -11.08 21.26
C VAL A 25 -2.44 -11.98 20.79
N ALA A 26 -2.79 -13.18 20.36
CA ALA A 26 -1.87 -14.13 19.74
C ALA A 26 -2.50 -14.64 18.46
N GLU A 27 -1.65 -14.93 17.48
CA GLU A 27 -2.06 -15.59 16.24
C GLU A 27 -1.81 -17.08 16.36
N VAL A 28 -2.81 -17.88 15.97
CA VAL A 28 -2.65 -19.33 15.81
C VAL A 28 -1.81 -19.57 14.56
N GLU A 29 -0.84 -20.48 14.64
CA GLU A 29 0.08 -20.77 13.54
C GLU A 29 -0.67 -21.08 12.23
N VAL A 30 -0.23 -20.41 11.15
CA VAL A 30 -0.71 -20.63 9.79
C VAL A 30 0.46 -21.12 8.95
N PRO A 31 0.38 -22.31 8.33
CA PRO A 31 1.47 -22.84 7.49
C PRO A 31 1.88 -21.87 6.39
N ASP A 32 3.19 -21.77 6.12
CA ASP A 32 3.85 -20.87 5.14
C ASP A 32 3.75 -19.36 5.44
N TYR A 33 3.31 -18.99 6.65
CA TYR A 33 3.23 -17.60 7.09
C TYR A 33 3.88 -17.38 8.45
N THR A 34 4.66 -16.30 8.53
CA THR A 34 5.19 -15.76 9.79
C THR A 34 4.32 -14.61 10.28
N ALA A 35 3.81 -14.76 11.50
CA ALA A 35 2.99 -13.78 12.20
C ALA A 35 3.85 -12.72 12.94
N SER A 36 3.38 -11.47 12.95
CA SER A 36 3.92 -10.42 13.81
C SER A 36 2.80 -9.54 14.34
N ILE A 37 2.87 -9.20 15.64
CA ILE A 37 1.81 -8.47 16.33
C ILE A 37 2.41 -7.18 16.87
N SER A 38 1.75 -6.06 16.58
CA SER A 38 2.12 -4.73 17.06
C SER A 38 0.91 -4.00 17.64
N GLY A 39 1.16 -2.93 18.40
CA GLY A 39 0.13 -2.15 19.08
C GLY A 39 -0.08 -2.54 20.53
N SER A 40 -1.22 -2.13 21.09
CA SER A 40 -1.53 -2.23 22.52
C SER A 40 -3.04 -2.41 22.73
N ALA A 41 -3.46 -2.75 23.94
CA ALA A 41 -4.88 -2.84 24.28
C ALA A 41 -5.60 -1.47 24.20
N THR A 42 -4.87 -0.36 24.34
CA THR A 42 -5.44 1.01 24.26
C THR A 42 -5.51 1.53 22.83
N ASP A 43 -4.47 1.26 22.03
CA ASP A 43 -4.35 1.78 20.65
C ASP A 43 -4.92 0.80 19.60
N GLY A 44 -5.20 -0.44 20.03
CA GLY A 44 -5.55 -1.56 19.17
C GLY A 44 -4.33 -2.38 18.75
N TYR A 45 -4.59 -3.63 18.38
CA TYR A 45 -3.58 -4.54 17.87
C TYR A 45 -3.66 -4.68 16.35
N VAL A 46 -2.50 -4.78 15.70
CA VAL A 46 -2.36 -5.10 14.29
C VAL A 46 -1.56 -6.40 14.16
N VAL A 47 -2.19 -7.39 13.53
CA VAL A 47 -1.57 -8.68 13.20
C VAL A 47 -1.18 -8.69 11.73
N THR A 48 0.10 -8.92 11.46
CA THR A 48 0.67 -8.96 10.11
C THR A 48 1.22 -10.36 9.82
N ASN A 49 0.62 -11.01 8.82
CA ASN A 49 1.07 -12.28 8.28
C ASN A 49 1.96 -12.05 7.06
N THR A 50 3.19 -12.54 7.09
CA THR A 50 4.13 -12.48 5.97
C THR A 50 4.32 -13.87 5.40
N LYS A 51 4.11 -14.05 4.09
CA LYS A 51 4.38 -15.32 3.43
C LYS A 51 5.88 -15.59 3.41
N ASP A 52 6.29 -16.76 3.88
CA ASP A 52 7.71 -17.11 4.04
C ASP A 52 8.44 -17.24 2.71
N THR A 53 7.72 -17.70 1.68
CA THR A 53 8.22 -17.80 0.31
C THR A 53 7.64 -16.67 -0.55
N PRO A 54 8.42 -15.58 -0.80
CA PRO A 54 7.96 -14.53 -1.72
C PRO A 54 7.81 -15.11 -3.12
N PRO A 55 6.86 -14.61 -3.93
CA PRO A 55 6.73 -15.02 -5.32
C PRO A 55 8.07 -14.80 -6.05
N PRO A 56 8.39 -15.65 -7.03
CA PRO A 56 9.64 -15.53 -7.78
C PRO A 56 9.76 -14.11 -8.33
N SER A 57 10.96 -13.55 -8.27
CA SER A 57 11.23 -12.24 -8.86
C SER A 57 10.79 -12.29 -10.33
N ARG A 58 10.04 -11.26 -10.75
CA ARG A 58 9.65 -11.15 -12.16
C ARG A 58 10.96 -11.09 -12.96
N PRO A 59 11.17 -11.95 -13.97
CA PRO A 59 12.33 -11.79 -14.84
C PRO A 59 12.29 -10.39 -15.44
N PRO A 60 13.46 -9.76 -15.69
CA PRO A 60 13.51 -8.45 -16.31
C PRO A 60 12.67 -8.49 -17.59
N LEU A 61 11.79 -7.50 -17.76
CA LEU A 61 11.01 -7.40 -18.98
C LEU A 61 11.99 -7.42 -20.14
N VAL A 62 11.79 -8.36 -21.08
CA VAL A 62 12.48 -8.30 -22.36
C VAL A 62 12.16 -6.94 -22.97
N ARG A 63 13.19 -6.20 -23.38
CA ARG A 63 13.01 -4.91 -24.07
C ARG A 63 12.50 -5.20 -25.48
N THR A 64 11.19 -5.42 -25.62
CA THR A 64 10.49 -5.57 -26.90
C THR A 64 10.13 -4.21 -27.53
N GLY A 65 10.52 -3.10 -26.91
CA GLY A 65 10.43 -1.77 -27.51
C GLY A 65 11.62 -1.49 -28.43
N ILE A 66 11.35 -1.09 -29.68
CA ILE A 66 12.34 -0.53 -30.60
C ILE A 66 13.07 0.62 -29.90
N ALA A 67 14.38 0.52 -29.82
CA ALA A 67 15.26 1.61 -29.42
C ALA A 67 15.24 2.70 -30.50
N VAL A 68 14.31 3.65 -30.44
CA VAL A 68 14.45 4.90 -31.21
C VAL A 68 15.47 5.78 -30.48
N GLY A 69 16.74 5.37 -30.56
CA GLY A 69 17.87 6.22 -30.18
C GLY A 69 18.15 7.19 -31.32
N GLY A 70 17.76 8.46 -31.13
CA GLY A 70 18.28 9.58 -31.90
C GLY A 70 17.41 10.12 -33.04
N LEU A 71 16.24 10.70 -32.74
CA LEU A 71 15.66 11.82 -33.50
C LEU A 71 14.79 12.68 -32.56
N ALA A 72 15.39 13.25 -31.53
CA ALA A 72 14.82 14.42 -30.87
C ALA A 72 15.03 15.61 -31.80
N GLY A 73 14.07 15.91 -32.69
CA GLY A 73 14.25 17.06 -33.58
C GLY A 73 13.31 17.30 -34.75
N VAL A 74 12.09 16.75 -34.85
CA VAL A 74 11.06 17.30 -35.78
C VAL A 74 9.66 17.10 -35.20
N GLY A 75 9.34 17.80 -34.11
CA GLY A 75 8.07 17.61 -33.40
C GLY A 75 7.34 18.90 -32.99
N VAL A 76 7.76 20.08 -33.49
CA VAL A 76 7.15 21.37 -33.10
C VAL A 76 6.60 22.18 -34.29
N ALA A 77 6.81 21.76 -35.54
CA ALA A 77 6.44 22.58 -36.70
C ALA A 77 4.95 22.56 -37.12
N LEU A 78 4.06 21.77 -36.49
CA LEU A 78 2.67 21.63 -36.95
C LEU A 78 1.59 22.26 -36.05
N LEU A 79 1.95 22.91 -34.93
CA LEU A 79 0.98 23.61 -34.08
C LEU A 79 0.99 25.16 -34.22
N ALA A 80 2.04 25.75 -34.79
CA ALA A 80 2.11 27.21 -34.96
C ALA A 80 1.42 27.75 -36.23
N ALA A 81 1.29 26.94 -37.30
CA ALA A 81 0.69 27.39 -38.56
C ALA A 81 -0.85 27.52 -38.49
N GLY A 82 -1.51 26.71 -37.65
CA GLY A 82 -2.97 26.73 -37.50
C GLY A 82 -3.50 27.99 -36.79
N ILE A 83 -2.74 28.55 -35.85
CA ILE A 83 -3.14 29.73 -35.09
C ILE A 83 -2.98 31.02 -35.92
N TRP A 84 -2.04 31.07 -36.86
CA TRP A 84 -1.87 32.22 -37.76
C TRP A 84 -2.96 32.31 -38.85
N ALA A 85 -3.44 31.17 -39.36
CA ALA A 85 -4.46 31.14 -40.41
C ALA A 85 -5.85 31.64 -39.94
N VAL A 86 -6.15 31.57 -38.64
CA VAL A 86 -7.44 32.00 -38.07
C VAL A 86 -7.49 33.51 -37.79
N SER A 87 -6.38 34.17 -37.51
CA SER A 87 -6.38 35.59 -37.11
C SER A 87 -6.55 36.58 -38.25
N LYS A 88 -6.32 36.19 -39.52
CA LYS A 88 -6.41 37.09 -40.68
C LYS A 88 -7.79 37.18 -41.34
N ARG A 89 -8.78 36.40 -40.89
CA ARG A 89 -10.16 36.42 -41.45
C ARG A 89 -11.17 37.27 -40.69
N ARG A 90 -10.74 38.09 -39.73
CA ARG A 90 -11.62 39.04 -39.02
C ARG A 90 -11.04 40.46 -39.00
N ARG A 91 -10.82 41.02 -40.18
CA ARG A 91 -10.88 42.47 -40.44
C ARG A 91 -11.41 42.65 -41.86
N VAL A 92 -12.73 42.86 -41.96
CA VAL A 92 -13.34 43.71 -42.99
C VAL A 92 -13.56 45.04 -42.31
#